data_AF-G3UDN3-F1
#
_entry.id   AF-G3UDN3-F1
#
_cell.length_a   1.000
_cell.length_b   1.000
_cell.length_c   1.000
_cell.angle_alpha   90.00
_cell.angle_beta   90.00
_cell.angle_gamma   90.00
#
_symmetry.space_group_name_H-M   'P 1'
#
loop_
_entity.id
_entity.type
_entity.pdbx_description
1 polymer ?
#
loop_
_entity_poly.entity_id
_entity_poly.type
_entity_poly.pdbx_seq_one_letter_code
_entity_poly.pdbx_strand_id
1 'polypeptide(L)'
;TQWFSKAPAKAVVAQKTPIKVELVAGTTYKWCVCGRSKKQPFCDGSHFFQRTGLAPLKFKVQETRTASLCTCKATQRPPYCDGTHKSERVQKAEVGSPL
;
A
#
# COMPACT_ATOMS: atom_id res chain seq x y z
N THR A 1 -32.93 11.96 6.80
CA THR A 1 -32.05 11.27 5.84
C THR A 1 -30.65 11.84 5.96
N GLN A 2 -29.84 11.32 6.89
CA GLN A 2 -28.47 11.81 7.07
C GLN A 2 -27.49 10.71 6.68
N TRP A 3 -27.24 10.65 5.37
CA TRP A 3 -26.20 9.86 4.72
C TRP A 3 -24.83 10.44 5.07
N PHE A 4 -24.34 10.20 6.29
CA PHE A 4 -23.04 10.70 6.72
C PHE A 4 -21.91 10.02 5.94
N SER A 5 -21.43 10.69 4.89
CA SER A 5 -20.22 10.39 4.14
C SER A 5 -19.00 10.51 5.06
N LYS A 6 -18.64 9.45 5.80
CA LYS A 6 -17.35 9.43 6.53
C LYS A 6 -16.20 9.52 5.52
N ALA A 7 -15.35 10.53 5.69
CA ALA A 7 -14.14 10.69 4.91
C ALA A 7 -13.27 9.41 4.99
N PRO A 8 -12.56 9.05 3.89
CA PRO A 8 -11.69 7.88 3.91
C PRO A 8 -10.58 8.05 4.95
N ALA A 9 -10.22 6.94 5.59
CA ALA A 9 -9.12 6.88 6.54
C ALA A 9 -7.78 7.17 5.84
N LYS A 10 -6.81 7.68 6.60
CA LYS A 10 -5.43 7.79 6.13
C LYS A 10 -4.79 6.40 6.04
N ALA A 11 -3.91 6.23 5.05
CA ALA A 11 -3.05 5.05 4.96
C ALA A 11 -2.06 5.03 6.13
N VAL A 12 -1.69 3.82 6.56
CA VAL A 12 -0.74 3.62 7.65
C VAL A 12 0.59 3.09 7.13
N VAL A 13 1.68 3.38 7.83
CA VAL A 13 3.00 2.80 7.53
C VAL A 13 2.98 1.33 7.88
N ALA A 14 2.86 0.45 6.89
CA ALA A 14 2.83 -1.00 7.17
C ALA A 14 4.21 -1.51 7.58
N GLN A 15 5.25 -1.06 6.89
CA GLN A 15 6.66 -1.36 7.18
C GLN A 15 7.54 -0.20 6.68
N LYS A 16 8.77 -0.11 7.21
CA LYS A 16 9.76 0.91 6.83
C LYS A 16 10.74 0.43 5.74
N THR A 17 10.57 -0.79 5.24
CA THR A 17 11.40 -1.40 4.18
C THR A 17 10.51 -1.98 3.09
N PRO A 18 10.86 -1.82 1.80
CA PRO A 18 10.08 -2.38 0.70
C PRO A 18 10.21 -3.91 0.65
N ILE A 19 9.22 -4.56 0.03
CA ILE A 19 9.27 -6.01 -0.22
C ILE A 19 9.60 -6.24 -1.69
N LYS A 20 10.65 -7.03 -1.96
CA LYS A 20 10.97 -7.54 -3.30
C LYS A 20 10.01 -8.67 -3.64
N VAL A 21 9.37 -8.58 -4.80
CA VAL A 21 8.46 -9.62 -5.30
C VAL A 21 8.79 -9.93 -6.74
N GLU A 22 8.60 -11.18 -7.14
CA GLU A 22 8.55 -11.56 -8.54
C GLU A 22 7.15 -11.23 -9.09
N LEU A 23 7.11 -10.38 -10.12
CA LEU A 23 5.90 -10.01 -10.83
C LEU A 23 5.89 -10.76 -12.15
N VAL A 24 4.78 -11.44 -12.46
CA VAL A 24 4.64 -12.26 -13.68
C VAL A 24 3.88 -11.49 -14.75
N ALA A 25 4.38 -11.51 -15.99
CA ALA A 25 3.71 -10.91 -17.15
C ALA A 25 2.26 -11.38 -17.30
N GLY A 26 1.38 -10.49 -17.74
CA GLY A 26 -0.04 -10.76 -17.92
C GLY A 26 -0.86 -10.81 -16.62
N THR A 27 -0.21 -10.99 -15.47
CA THR A 27 -0.89 -11.07 -14.16
C THR A 27 -1.33 -9.70 -13.68
N THR A 28 -2.54 -9.64 -13.11
CA THR A 28 -3.03 -8.45 -12.45
C THR A 28 -2.91 -8.58 -10.94
N TYR A 29 -2.17 -7.67 -10.33
CA TYR A 29 -1.98 -7.60 -8.88
C TYR A 29 -2.82 -6.47 -8.28
N LYS A 30 -3.11 -6.58 -6.98
CA LYS A 30 -3.78 -5.55 -6.18
C LYS A 30 -2.85 -5.10 -5.07
N TRP A 31 -2.21 -3.95 -5.23
CA TRP A 31 -1.33 -3.38 -4.21
C TRP A 31 -2.13 -2.81 -3.04
N CYS A 32 -1.68 -3.08 -1.82
CA CYS A 32 -2.32 -2.55 -0.61
C CYS A 32 -2.03 -1.05 -0.48
N VAL A 33 -3.07 -0.21 -0.65
CA VAL A 33 -2.98 1.25 -0.45
C VAL A 33 -3.10 1.62 1.03
N CYS A 34 -3.99 0.96 1.79
CA CYS A 34 -4.31 1.36 3.16
C CYS A 34 -3.22 1.08 4.21
N GLY A 35 -2.25 0.22 3.90
CA GLY A 35 -1.22 -0.21 4.87
C GLY A 35 -1.63 -1.31 5.85
N ARG A 36 -2.90 -1.73 5.86
CA ARG A 36 -3.46 -2.63 6.89
C ARG A 36 -3.50 -4.11 6.51
N SER A 37 -3.05 -4.47 5.30
CA SER A 37 -3.00 -5.86 4.85
C SER A 37 -1.99 -6.65 5.66
N LYS A 38 -2.36 -7.87 6.07
CA LYS A 38 -1.47 -8.87 6.66
C LYS A 38 -0.65 -9.62 5.61
N LYS A 39 -0.96 -9.43 4.32
CA LYS A 39 -0.26 -10.02 3.17
C LYS A 39 0.47 -8.96 2.34
N GLN A 40 1.20 -8.06 3.01
CA GLN A 40 2.00 -7.03 2.33
C GLN A 40 2.92 -7.69 1.27
N PRO A 41 3.15 -7.05 0.11
CA PRO A 41 2.68 -5.71 -0.28
C PRO A 41 1.27 -5.68 -0.88
N PHE A 42 0.60 -6.83 -1.00
CA PHE A 42 -0.68 -6.98 -1.69
C PHE A 42 -1.88 -6.83 -0.77
N CYS A 43 -3.05 -6.56 -1.36
CA CYS A 43 -4.30 -6.40 -0.65
C CYS A 43 -4.91 -7.75 -0.27
N ASP A 44 -5.35 -7.86 0.99
CA ASP A 44 -6.06 -9.03 1.54
C ASP A 44 -7.53 -8.76 1.90
N GLY A 45 -8.03 -7.54 1.62
CA GLY A 45 -9.39 -7.12 1.97
C GLY A 45 -9.51 -6.37 3.31
N SER A 46 -8.44 -6.22 4.08
CA SER A 46 -8.48 -5.51 5.39
C SER A 46 -9.03 -4.09 5.32
N HIS A 47 -8.85 -3.39 4.19
CA HIS A 47 -9.41 -2.06 3.95
C HIS A 47 -10.94 -2.03 4.01
N PHE A 48 -11.60 -3.10 3.56
CA PHE A 48 -13.04 -3.26 3.53
C PHE A 48 -13.57 -3.63 4.92
N PHE A 49 -12.98 -4.65 5.55
CA PHE A 49 -13.39 -5.12 6.88
C PHE A 49 -13.24 -4.03 7.96
N GLN A 50 -12.26 -3.15 7.81
CA GLN A 50 -12.03 -2.01 8.70
C GLN A 50 -12.69 -0.71 8.22
N ARG A 51 -13.53 -0.77 7.19
CA ARG A 51 -14.32 0.36 6.66
C ARG A 51 -13.49 1.62 6.41
N THR A 52 -12.31 1.45 5.81
CA THR A 52 -11.36 2.56 5.61
C THR A 52 -11.77 3.54 4.53
N GLY A 53 -12.71 3.20 3.65
CA GLY A 53 -13.02 4.00 2.46
C GLY A 53 -11.90 4.04 1.42
N LEU A 54 -10.80 3.31 1.62
CA LEU A 54 -9.70 3.17 0.66
C LEU A 54 -9.88 1.91 -0.19
N ALA A 55 -9.44 1.95 -1.44
CA ALA A 55 -9.43 0.80 -2.35
C ALA A 55 -7.99 0.42 -2.74
N PRO A 56 -7.71 -0.86 -3.04
CA PRO A 56 -6.39 -1.28 -3.50
C PRO A 56 -6.11 -0.79 -4.93
N LEU A 57 -4.85 -0.53 -5.24
CA LEU A 57 -4.42 -0.18 -6.58
C LEU A 57 -4.27 -1.44 -7.42
N LYS A 58 -5.15 -1.62 -8.41
CA LYS A 58 -5.06 -2.70 -9.40
C LYS A 58 -4.05 -2.30 -10.49
N PHE A 59 -3.09 -3.16 -10.80
CA PHE A 59 -2.15 -2.92 -11.90
C PHE A 59 -1.84 -4.24 -12.65
N LYS A 60 -1.72 -4.15 -13.97
CA LYS A 60 -1.34 -5.27 -14.84
C LYS A 60 0.14 -5.20 -15.16
N VAL A 61 0.83 -6.31 -15.00
CA VAL A 61 2.26 -6.45 -15.28
C VAL A 61 2.45 -6.83 -16.74
N GLN A 62 3.29 -6.09 -17.46
CA GLN A 62 3.54 -6.35 -18.89
C GLN A 62 4.67 -7.36 -19.09
N GLU A 63 5.69 -7.33 -18.23
CA GLU A 63 6.89 -8.16 -18.33
C GLU A 63 7.22 -8.80 -16.98
N THR A 64 7.67 -10.05 -17.01
CA THR A 64 8.09 -10.75 -15.79
C THR A 64 9.37 -10.12 -15.26
N ARG A 65 9.34 -9.66 -14.01
CA ARG A 65 10.49 -9.02 -13.38
C ARG A 65 10.40 -9.07 -11.86
N THR A 66 11.55 -9.04 -11.20
CA THR A 66 11.60 -8.71 -9.78
C THR A 66 11.45 -7.20 -9.57
N ALA A 67 10.56 -6.78 -8.68
CA ALA A 67 10.36 -5.38 -8.33
C ALA A 67 10.23 -5.19 -6.82
N SER A 68 10.72 -4.04 -6.32
CA SER A 68 10.51 -3.62 -4.94
C SER A 68 9.20 -2.85 -4.83
N LEU A 69 8.22 -3.40 -4.11
CA LEU A 69 6.93 -2.73 -3.88
C LEU A 69 6.91 -1.98 -2.56
N CYS A 70 6.20 -0.86 -2.55
CA CYS A 70 6.11 0.03 -1.40
C CYS A 70 5.26 -0.57 -0.27
N THR A 71 5.76 -0.46 0.96
CA THR A 71 5.08 -0.89 2.20
C THR A 71 4.84 0.27 3.17
N CYS A 72 5.59 1.37 3.08
CA CYS A 72 5.36 2.56 3.91
C CYS A 72 4.14 3.40 3.47
N LYS A 73 3.62 3.14 2.26
CA LYS A 73 2.45 3.80 1.64
C LYS A 73 2.61 5.29 1.37
N ALA A 74 3.84 5.79 1.42
CA ALA A 74 4.21 7.18 1.16
C ALA A 74 4.86 7.41 -0.21
N THR A 75 4.94 6.37 -1.05
CA THR A 75 5.58 6.50 -2.36
C THR A 75 4.81 7.47 -3.26
N GLN A 76 5.57 8.24 -4.04
CA GLN A 76 5.10 9.08 -5.13
C GLN A 76 4.99 8.30 -6.45
N ARG A 77 5.45 7.04 -6.50
CA ARG A 77 5.39 6.16 -7.68
C ARG A 77 4.73 4.81 -7.35
N PRO A 78 3.46 4.80 -6.90
CA PRO A 78 2.78 3.55 -6.57
C PRO A 78 2.65 2.65 -7.81
N PRO A 79 2.72 1.32 -7.65
CA PRO A 79 2.90 0.55 -6.40
C PRO A 79 4.37 0.39 -5.97
N TYR A 80 5.31 0.95 -6.71
CA TYR A 80 6.74 0.70 -6.58
C TYR A 80 7.36 1.49 -5.43
N CYS A 81 8.46 0.98 -4.89
CA CYS A 81 9.31 1.77 -4.00
C CYS A 81 10.11 2.80 -4.81
N ASP A 82 10.16 4.03 -4.31
CA ASP A 82 10.94 5.15 -4.84
C ASP A 82 12.01 5.66 -3.86
N GLY A 83 12.14 5.01 -2.70
CA GLY A 83 13.07 5.42 -1.65
C GLY A 83 12.47 6.33 -0.57
N THR A 84 11.22 6.79 -0.71
CA THR A 84 10.56 7.66 0.29
C THR A 84 10.54 7.07 1.69
N HIS A 85 10.58 5.74 1.82
CA HIS A 85 10.69 5.06 3.10
C HIS A 85 11.94 5.47 3.92
N LYS A 86 13.01 5.95 3.27
CA LYS A 86 14.24 6.42 3.94
C LYS A 86 14.14 7.84 4.48
N SER A 87 13.11 8.60 4.10
CA SER A 87 12.93 9.97 4.59
C SER A 87 12.74 9.97 6.11
N GLU A 88 13.21 11.04 6.76
CA GLU A 88 13.06 11.18 8.22
C GLU A 88 11.60 11.07 8.67
N ARG A 89 10.68 11.62 7.89
CA ARG A 89 9.24 11.56 8.18
C ARG A 89 8.75 10.13 8.33
N VAL A 90 9.15 9.23 7.43
CA VAL A 90 8.77 7.81 7.52
C VAL A 90 9.56 7.07 8.60
N GLN A 91 10.84 7.39 8.76
CA GLN A 91 11.69 6.72 9.77
C GLN A 91 11.27 7.05 11.20
N LYS A 92 10.79 8.27 11.46
CA LYS A 92 10.26 8.71 12.76
C LYS A 92 8.82 8.27 13.02
N ALA A 93 8.09 7.82 12.00
CA ALA A 93 6.71 7.37 12.17
C ALA A 93 6.60 6.02 12.88
N GLU A 94 5.50 5.82 13.60
CA GLU A 94 5.15 4.54 14.21
C GLU A 94 4.56 3.57 13.15
N VAL A 95 4.99 2.31 13.19
CA VAL A 95 4.45 1.28 12.30
C VAL A 95 3.00 0.97 12.69
N GLY A 96 2.10 0.92 11.71
CA GLY A 96 0.67 0.76 11.94
C GLY A 96 -0.10 2.07 12.12
N SER A 97 0.60 3.21 12.15
CA SER A 97 0.02 4.55 12.29
C SER A 97 0.12 5.36 10.98
N PRO A 98 -0.76 6.35 10.74
CA PRO A 98 -0.63 7.29 9.63
C PRO A 98 0.64 8.16 9.72
N LEU A 99 1.07 8.69 8.57
CA LEU A 99 2.11 9.73 8.46
C LEU A 99 1.62 11.16 8.66
#